data_AF-A0A6C0BCH0-F1
#
_entry.id   AF-A0A6C0BCH0-F1
#
_cell.length_a   1.000
_cell.length_b   1.000
_cell.length_c   1.000
_cell.angle_alpha   90.00
_cell.angle_beta   90.00
_cell.angle_gamma   90.00
#
_symmetry.space_group_name_H-M   'P 1'
#
loop_
_entity.id
_entity.type
_entity.pdbx_description
1 polymer ?
#
loop_
_entity_poly.entity_id
_entity_poly.type
_entity_poly.pdbx_seq_one_letter_code
_entity_poly.pdbx_strand_id
1 'polypeptide(L)'
;MINIKEFLNSKRIIHSEKANDSISGLQFLIENEKIADIITFNTCIQFSLVNVSDLKKNNEGLYFYEYNMKRIGDIVDNIKVESLSNSKYYITYNIGDINYTTDKINEFILLLAPYQNFKIRITFLETPNQHAEFIISLRQYFIDNKSNTELLSFNCVCSDSGVYNGGIYHIDSDSLHKNEL
;
A
#
# COMPACT_ATOMS: atom_id res chain seq x y z
N MET A 1 1.30 7.63 21.23
CA MET A 1 1.39 6.63 20.14
C MET A 1 0.05 5.91 20.06
N ILE A 2 -0.49 5.67 18.88
CA ILE A 2 -1.71 4.87 18.68
C ILE A 2 -1.41 3.69 17.75
N ASN A 3 -2.06 2.55 17.97
CA ASN A 3 -2.01 1.43 17.04
C ASN A 3 -3.12 1.57 15.96
N ILE A 4 -2.78 1.42 14.68
CA ILE A 4 -3.71 1.62 13.57
C ILE A 4 -4.88 0.64 13.62
N LYS A 5 -4.66 -0.60 14.07
CA LYS A 5 -5.71 -1.61 14.19
C LYS A 5 -6.72 -1.22 15.26
N GLU A 6 -6.26 -0.68 16.38
CA GLU A 6 -7.14 -0.13 17.42
C GLU A 6 -7.94 1.05 16.89
N PHE A 7 -7.29 1.96 16.15
CA PHE A 7 -7.96 3.08 15.51
C PHE A 7 -9.05 2.60 14.55
N LEU A 8 -8.74 1.70 13.63
CA LEU A 8 -9.70 1.15 12.66
C LEU A 8 -10.86 0.42 13.34
N ASN A 9 -10.59 -0.36 14.39
CA ASN A 9 -11.63 -1.04 15.16
C ASN A 9 -12.59 -0.09 15.89
N SER A 10 -12.18 1.15 16.14
CA SER A 10 -13.02 2.18 16.76
C SER A 10 -13.95 2.90 15.76
N LYS A 11 -13.80 2.65 14.46
CA LYS A 11 -14.53 3.34 13.39
C LYS A 11 -15.63 2.47 12.78
N ARG A 12 -16.66 3.12 12.25
CA ARG A 12 -17.67 2.49 11.40
C ARG A 12 -17.10 2.37 10.00
N ILE A 13 -16.75 1.15 9.60
CA ILE A 13 -16.18 0.86 8.29
C ILE A 13 -17.20 0.13 7.42
N ILE A 14 -17.42 0.62 6.20
CA ILE A 14 -18.23 -0.07 5.18
C ILE A 14 -17.41 -0.35 3.92
N HIS A 15 -17.79 -1.36 3.16
CA HIS A 15 -17.14 -1.71 1.89
C HIS A 15 -18.00 -1.30 0.70
N SER A 16 -17.36 -0.77 -0.35
CA SER A 16 -17.99 -0.51 -1.64
C SER A 16 -17.61 -1.59 -2.64
N GLU A 17 -18.61 -2.31 -3.14
CA GLU A 17 -18.45 -3.24 -4.26
C GLU A 17 -18.36 -2.53 -5.62
N LYS A 18 -18.69 -1.23 -5.66
CA LYS A 18 -18.78 -0.45 -6.91
C LYS A 18 -17.59 0.47 -7.12
N ALA A 19 -17.01 1.00 -6.05
CA ALA A 19 -15.88 1.91 -6.16
C ALA A 19 -14.62 1.15 -6.56
N ASN A 20 -13.84 1.72 -7.48
CA ASN A 20 -12.61 1.12 -7.99
C ASN A 20 -11.49 2.14 -8.27
N ASP A 21 -11.74 3.42 -7.98
CA ASP A 21 -10.78 4.51 -8.14
C ASP A 21 -11.01 5.59 -7.07
N SER A 22 -10.18 6.64 -7.08
CA SER A 22 -10.26 7.71 -6.09
C SER A 22 -11.58 8.50 -6.16
N ILE A 23 -12.15 8.68 -7.34
CA ILE A 23 -13.35 9.51 -7.54
C ILE A 23 -14.57 8.77 -7.00
N SER A 24 -14.77 7.53 -7.45
CA SER A 24 -15.86 6.67 -7.00
C SER A 24 -15.77 6.35 -5.51
N GLY A 25 -14.55 6.19 -4.96
CA GLY A 25 -14.33 6.00 -3.53
C GLY A 25 -14.74 7.22 -2.70
N LEU A 26 -14.32 8.43 -3.11
CA LEU A 26 -14.71 9.67 -2.42
C LEU A 26 -16.22 9.94 -2.54
N GLN A 27 -16.81 9.72 -3.72
CA GLN A 27 -18.25 9.85 -3.89
C GLN A 27 -18.99 8.91 -2.94
N PHE A 28 -18.56 7.65 -2.84
CA PHE A 28 -19.17 6.69 -1.94
C PHE A 28 -19.02 7.08 -0.45
N LEU A 29 -17.88 7.65 -0.06
CA LEU A 29 -17.70 8.20 1.29
C LEU A 29 -18.72 9.30 1.59
N ILE A 30 -18.90 10.26 0.68
CA ILE A 30 -19.84 11.37 0.84
C ILE A 30 -21.29 10.87 0.92
N GLU A 31 -21.67 9.92 0.06
CA GLU A 31 -23.00 9.33 0.07
C GLU A 31 -23.33 8.57 1.37
N ASN A 32 -22.31 8.12 2.10
CA ASN A 32 -22.45 7.31 3.31
C ASN A 32 -21.93 7.98 4.60
N GLU A 33 -21.64 9.28 4.58
CA GLU A 33 -21.03 10.03 5.70
C GLU A 33 -21.78 9.88 7.04
N LYS A 34 -23.09 9.63 6.99
CA LYS A 34 -23.93 9.47 8.18
C LYS A 34 -23.74 8.13 8.87
N ILE A 35 -23.33 7.09 8.13
CA ILE A 35 -23.28 5.71 8.60
C ILE A 35 -21.87 5.12 8.60
N ALA A 36 -20.90 5.79 7.98
CA ALA A 36 -19.52 5.36 7.89
C ALA A 36 -18.56 6.49 8.24
N ASP A 37 -17.51 6.15 8.98
CA ASP A 37 -16.38 7.03 9.24
C ASP A 37 -15.23 6.74 8.25
N ILE A 38 -15.20 5.52 7.73
CA ILE A 38 -14.22 5.03 6.76
C ILE A 38 -14.94 4.16 5.74
N ILE A 39 -14.57 4.29 4.47
CA ILE A 39 -14.99 3.35 3.43
C ILE A 39 -13.79 2.57 2.91
N THR A 40 -14.03 1.34 2.47
CA THR A 40 -13.04 0.51 1.79
C THR A 40 -13.53 0.11 0.40
N PHE A 41 -12.60 -0.11 -0.51
CA PHE A 41 -12.90 -0.61 -1.85
C PHE A 41 -11.68 -1.32 -2.43
N ASN A 42 -11.90 -2.19 -3.40
CA ASN A 42 -10.83 -2.91 -4.06
C ASN A 42 -10.43 -2.18 -5.34
N THR A 43 -9.14 -2.14 -5.62
CA THR A 43 -8.64 -1.70 -6.92
C THR A 43 -7.78 -2.79 -7.53
N CYS A 44 -7.84 -2.87 -8.86
CA CYS A 44 -7.19 -3.89 -9.64
C CYS A 44 -6.49 -3.21 -10.83
N ILE A 45 -5.18 -3.44 -10.95
CA ILE A 45 -4.39 -2.98 -12.08
C ILE A 45 -3.91 -4.21 -12.82
N GLN A 46 -4.34 -4.35 -14.08
CA GLN A 46 -3.82 -5.34 -14.99
C GLN A 46 -2.83 -4.69 -15.95
N PHE A 47 -1.71 -5.35 -16.20
CA PHE A 47 -0.74 -4.91 -17.20
C PHE A 47 -0.04 -6.11 -17.86
N SER A 48 0.46 -5.88 -19.07
CA SER A 48 1.31 -6.83 -19.81
C SER A 48 2.72 -6.26 -19.93
N LEU A 49 3.74 -7.10 -19.84
CA LEU A 49 5.14 -6.67 -19.91
C LEU A 49 5.50 -5.98 -21.24
N VAL A 50 4.80 -6.29 -22.34
CA VAL A 50 5.00 -5.65 -23.65
C VAL A 50 4.57 -4.18 -23.64
N ASN A 51 3.69 -3.80 -22.72
CA ASN A 51 3.20 -2.43 -22.55
C ASN A 51 4.00 -1.66 -21.50
N VAL A 52 5.01 -2.29 -20.89
CA VAL A 52 5.91 -1.65 -19.94
C VAL A 52 7.09 -1.06 -20.69
N SER A 53 7.37 0.21 -20.46
CA SER A 53 8.36 0.95 -21.24
C SER A 53 9.77 0.35 -21.18
N ASP A 54 10.22 -0.12 -20.00
CA ASP A 54 11.50 -0.82 -19.84
C ASP A 54 11.47 -1.78 -18.65
N LEU A 55 11.85 -3.04 -18.88
CA LEU A 55 12.24 -3.97 -17.82
C LEU A 55 13.68 -3.68 -17.41
N LYS A 56 13.89 -3.40 -16.13
CA LYS A 56 15.22 -3.12 -15.59
C LYS A 56 15.91 -4.43 -15.18
N LYS A 57 17.24 -4.40 -15.07
CA LYS A 57 18.03 -5.48 -14.45
C LYS A 57 18.63 -5.02 -13.13
N ASN A 58 18.61 -5.88 -12.12
CA ASN A 58 19.33 -5.65 -10.87
C ASN A 58 20.82 -6.04 -11.03
N ASN A 59 21.62 -5.85 -9.98
CA ASN A 59 23.05 -6.17 -9.99
C ASN A 59 23.35 -7.67 -10.12
N GLU A 60 22.36 -8.54 -9.90
CA GLU A 60 22.45 -9.99 -10.05
C GLU A 60 22.03 -10.44 -11.46
N GLY A 61 21.67 -9.50 -12.34
CA GLY A 61 21.21 -9.78 -13.70
C GLY A 61 19.74 -10.20 -13.80
N LEU A 62 18.99 -10.20 -12.71
CA LEU A 62 17.55 -10.50 -12.69
C LEU A 62 16.75 -9.33 -13.24
N TYR A 63 15.77 -9.62 -14.10
CA TYR A 63 14.83 -8.62 -14.58
C TYR A 63 13.85 -8.24 -13.48
N PHE A 64 13.42 -6.99 -13.46
CA PHE A 64 12.36 -6.54 -12.56
C PHE A 64 11.51 -5.43 -13.17
N TYR A 65 10.28 -5.33 -12.66
CA TYR A 65 9.33 -4.26 -12.91
C TYR A 65 8.98 -3.55 -11.59
N GLU A 66 8.86 -2.22 -11.62
CA GLU A 66 8.43 -1.41 -10.48
C GLU A 66 7.12 -0.72 -10.80
N TYR A 67 6.06 -1.14 -10.11
CA TYR A 67 4.80 -0.43 -10.12
C TYR A 67 4.85 0.71 -9.10
N ASN A 68 4.83 1.95 -9.58
CA ASN A 68 4.70 3.14 -8.73
C ASN A 68 3.24 3.25 -8.28
N MET A 69 3.00 3.10 -6.98
CA MET A 69 1.63 3.13 -6.45
C MET A 69 1.07 4.55 -6.54
N LYS A 70 -0.12 4.67 -7.12
CA LYS A 70 -0.87 5.93 -7.15
C LYS A 70 -1.57 6.15 -5.81
N ARG A 71 -1.46 7.36 -5.25
CA ARG A 71 -2.19 7.77 -4.04
C ARG A 71 -3.69 7.97 -4.34
N ILE A 72 -4.43 6.87 -4.35
CA ILE A 72 -5.88 6.84 -4.61
C ILE A 72 -6.70 6.53 -3.35
N GLY A 73 -6.06 6.48 -2.18
CA GLY A 73 -6.62 6.21 -0.86
C GLY A 73 -5.69 6.70 0.24
N ASP A 74 -6.15 6.63 1.49
CA ASP A 74 -5.42 7.04 2.71
C ASP A 74 -4.63 5.90 3.34
N ILE A 75 -5.14 4.67 3.23
CA ILE A 75 -4.49 3.43 3.66
C ILE A 75 -4.62 2.41 2.54
N VAL A 76 -3.57 1.61 2.35
CA VAL A 76 -3.59 0.45 1.47
C VAL A 76 -3.26 -0.81 2.25
N ASP A 77 -3.95 -1.90 1.98
CA ASP A 77 -3.60 -3.22 2.51
C ASP A 77 -4.01 -4.34 1.55
N ASN A 78 -3.81 -5.60 1.99
CA ASN A 78 -4.20 -6.79 1.26
C ASN A 78 -3.66 -6.79 -0.18
N ILE A 79 -2.41 -6.33 -0.34
CA ILE A 79 -1.73 -6.22 -1.63
C ILE A 79 -1.43 -7.62 -2.14
N LYS A 80 -1.94 -7.94 -3.32
CA LYS A 80 -1.71 -9.21 -4.02
C LYS A 80 -1.18 -8.93 -5.41
N VAL A 81 -0.21 -9.74 -5.82
CA VAL A 81 0.27 -9.77 -7.19
C VAL A 81 0.06 -11.18 -7.71
N GLU A 82 -0.50 -11.30 -8.91
CA GLU A 82 -0.75 -12.55 -9.59
C GLU A 82 -0.16 -12.50 -11.00
N SER A 83 0.44 -13.60 -11.44
CA SER A 83 0.86 -13.78 -12.84
C SER A 83 -0.17 -14.64 -13.56
N LEU A 84 -0.79 -14.10 -14.61
CA LEU A 84 -1.71 -14.86 -15.46
C LEU A 84 -0.98 -15.78 -16.44
N SER A 85 0.34 -15.61 -16.54
CA SER A 85 1.21 -16.37 -17.47
C SER A 85 2.12 -17.37 -16.74
N ASN A 86 1.84 -17.68 -15.47
CA ASN A 86 2.62 -18.60 -14.63
C ASN A 86 4.12 -18.28 -14.58
N SER A 87 4.48 -17.00 -14.68
CA SER A 87 5.88 -16.58 -14.55
C SER A 87 6.39 -16.87 -13.15
N LYS A 88 7.65 -17.26 -13.00
CA LYS A 88 8.30 -17.36 -11.69
C LYS A 88 8.82 -16.00 -11.25
N TYR A 89 8.31 -15.48 -10.13
CA TYR A 89 8.70 -14.19 -9.59
C TYR A 89 8.66 -14.19 -8.06
N TYR A 90 9.27 -13.17 -7.47
CA TYR A 90 9.03 -12.78 -6.09
C TYR A 90 8.73 -11.29 -6.01
N ILE A 91 8.07 -10.89 -4.93
CA ILE A 91 7.65 -9.51 -4.69
C ILE A 91 8.52 -8.90 -3.59
N THR A 92 8.84 -7.63 -3.77
CA THR A 92 9.41 -6.77 -2.73
C THR A 92 8.71 -5.43 -2.77
N TYR A 93 8.73 -4.71 -1.67
CA TYR A 93 8.19 -3.37 -1.56
C TYR A 93 9.32 -2.37 -1.41
N ASN A 94 9.33 -1.31 -2.21
CA ASN A 94 10.27 -0.22 -2.07
C ASN A 94 9.55 0.97 -1.40
N ILE A 95 9.95 1.29 -0.15
CA ILE A 95 9.44 2.45 0.60
C ILE A 95 10.61 3.37 0.89
N GLY A 96 10.56 4.60 0.35
CA GLY A 96 11.62 5.60 0.57
C GLY A 96 13.02 5.08 0.21
N ASP A 97 13.13 4.41 -0.94
CA ASP A 97 14.36 3.79 -1.48
C ASP A 97 14.91 2.57 -0.72
N ILE A 98 14.22 2.12 0.34
CA ILE A 98 14.56 0.88 1.05
C ILE A 98 13.69 -0.27 0.52
N ASN A 99 14.30 -1.43 0.25
CA ASN A 99 13.59 -2.63 -0.20
C ASN A 99 13.23 -3.54 0.98
N TYR A 100 11.99 -3.98 1.00
CA TYR A 100 11.40 -4.84 2.02
C TYR A 100 10.80 -6.10 1.40
N THR A 101 10.91 -7.21 2.10
CA THR A 101 10.28 -8.48 1.72
C THR A 101 8.78 -8.44 2.00
N THR A 102 7.99 -9.28 1.31
CA THR A 102 6.53 -9.21 1.39
C THR A 102 5.95 -9.52 2.76
N ASP A 103 6.58 -10.44 3.48
CA ASP A 103 6.20 -10.85 4.84
C ASP A 103 6.26 -9.69 5.84
N LYS A 104 6.97 -8.61 5.51
CA LYS A 104 7.14 -7.45 6.39
C LYS A 104 6.10 -6.34 6.18
N ILE A 105 5.40 -6.33 5.04
CA ILE A 105 4.44 -5.27 4.70
C ILE A 105 3.08 -5.91 4.41
N ASN A 106 2.16 -5.81 5.36
CA ASN A 106 0.74 -6.16 5.18
C ASN A 106 -0.14 -4.95 4.88
N GLU A 107 0.27 -3.75 5.32
CA GLU A 107 -0.46 -2.50 5.15
C GLU A 107 0.49 -1.29 5.07
N PHE A 108 0.07 -0.25 4.34
CA PHE A 108 0.80 1.00 4.22
C PHE A 108 -0.14 2.21 4.38
N ILE A 109 0.13 3.06 5.37
CA ILE A 109 -0.69 4.22 5.71
C ILE A 109 -0.16 5.44 4.95
N LEU A 110 -0.67 5.63 3.73
CA LEU A 110 -0.28 6.72 2.83
C LEU A 110 -0.44 8.11 3.46
N LEU A 111 -1.53 8.28 4.23
CA LEU A 111 -1.87 9.52 4.92
C LEU A 111 -0.77 9.98 5.88
N LEU A 112 -0.10 9.03 6.55
CA LEU A 112 0.93 9.31 7.56
C LEU A 112 2.35 9.28 7.01
N ALA A 113 2.53 8.92 5.75
CA ALA A 113 3.80 8.91 5.05
C ALA A 113 3.76 9.74 3.75
N PRO A 114 3.37 11.04 3.79
CA PRO A 114 3.17 11.86 2.60
C PRO A 114 4.45 12.06 1.77
N TYR A 115 5.63 11.98 2.39
CA TYR A 115 6.92 12.21 1.72
C TYR A 115 7.56 10.95 1.17
N GLN A 116 6.99 9.77 1.43
CA GLN A 116 7.54 8.52 0.95
C GLN A 116 6.82 8.00 -0.27
N ASN A 117 7.61 7.57 -1.24
CA ASN A 117 7.15 6.80 -2.37
C ASN A 117 7.00 5.34 -1.96
N PHE A 118 5.91 4.71 -2.42
CA PHE A 118 5.67 3.28 -2.28
C PHE A 118 5.63 2.65 -3.66
N LYS A 119 6.50 1.66 -3.90
CA LYS A 119 6.53 0.89 -5.14
C LYS A 119 6.42 -0.59 -4.85
N ILE A 120 5.68 -1.30 -5.69
CA ILE A 120 5.64 -2.76 -5.69
C ILE A 120 6.62 -3.22 -6.76
N ARG A 121 7.68 -3.92 -6.34
CA ARG A 121 8.69 -4.47 -7.26
C ARG A 121 8.42 -5.96 -7.47
N ILE A 122 8.27 -6.33 -8.74
CA ILE A 122 8.15 -7.71 -9.21
C ILE A 122 9.49 -8.10 -9.81
N THR A 123 10.19 -9.05 -9.19
CA THR A 123 11.49 -9.54 -9.69
C THR A 123 11.32 -10.94 -10.26
N PHE A 124 11.76 -11.13 -11.50
CA PHE A 124 11.60 -12.39 -12.23
C PHE A 124 12.79 -13.32 -11.93
N LEU A 125 12.49 -14.57 -11.59
CA LEU A 125 13.49 -15.61 -11.31
C LEU A 125 14.10 -16.20 -12.58
N GLU A 126 13.51 -15.89 -13.73
CA GLU A 126 13.93 -16.29 -15.06
C GLU A 126 13.68 -15.12 -16.03
N THR A 127 14.22 -15.19 -17.26
CA THR A 127 13.93 -14.17 -18.27
C THR A 127 12.41 -14.16 -18.54
N PRO A 128 11.71 -13.05 -18.27
CA PRO A 128 10.26 -13.04 -18.39
C PRO A 128 9.84 -13.08 -19.86
N ASN A 129 8.70 -13.74 -20.13
CA ASN A 129 8.03 -13.62 -21.41
C ASN A 129 7.53 -12.17 -21.56
N GLN A 130 7.87 -11.50 -22.67
CA GLN A 130 7.41 -10.15 -22.94
C GLN A 130 5.88 -10.01 -22.98
N HIS A 131 5.13 -11.08 -23.25
CA HIS A 131 3.67 -11.08 -23.23
C HIS A 131 3.09 -11.47 -21.87
N ALA A 132 3.92 -11.68 -20.85
CA ALA A 132 3.44 -12.05 -19.53
C ALA A 132 2.51 -10.97 -18.96
N GLU A 133 1.38 -11.41 -18.43
CA GLU A 133 0.37 -10.55 -17.83
C GLU A 133 0.35 -10.71 -16.32
N PHE A 134 0.11 -9.57 -15.66
CA PHE A 134 0.09 -9.46 -14.20
C PHE A 134 -1.12 -8.67 -13.76
N ILE A 135 -1.63 -9.07 -12.60
CA ILE A 135 -2.65 -8.35 -11.86
C ILE A 135 -2.07 -7.93 -10.53
N ILE A 136 -2.20 -6.64 -10.19
CA ILE A 136 -1.98 -6.11 -8.86
C ILE A 136 -3.35 -5.76 -8.28
N SER A 137 -3.75 -6.47 -7.23
CA SER A 137 -4.97 -6.19 -6.48
C SER A 137 -4.62 -5.65 -5.10
N LEU A 138 -5.38 -4.69 -4.62
CA LEU A 138 -5.18 -4.10 -3.30
C LEU A 138 -6.50 -3.52 -2.79
N ARG A 139 -6.62 -3.43 -1.46
CA ARG A 139 -7.74 -2.75 -0.82
C ARG A 139 -7.31 -1.36 -0.38
N GLN A 140 -8.12 -0.38 -0.74
CA GLN A 140 -7.95 1.03 -0.41
C GLN A 140 -8.95 1.43 0.66
N TYR A 141 -8.56 2.42 1.45
CA TYR A 141 -9.39 3.05 2.46
C TYR A 141 -9.49 4.55 2.16
N PHE A 142 -10.67 5.13 2.31
CA PHE A 142 -10.82 6.57 2.49
C PHE A 142 -11.38 6.86 3.87
N ILE A 143 -10.77 7.82 4.55
CA ILE A 143 -11.09 8.21 5.91
C ILE A 143 -11.82 9.55 5.85
N ASP A 144 -12.93 9.66 6.58
CA ASP A 144 -13.63 10.94 6.71
C ASP A 144 -12.76 12.01 7.37
N ASN A 145 -13.11 13.28 7.17
CA ASN A 145 -12.30 14.39 7.66
C ASN A 145 -12.09 14.37 9.19
N LYS A 146 -13.10 13.93 9.95
CA LYS A 146 -13.03 13.89 11.41
C LYS A 146 -12.04 12.83 11.87
N SER A 147 -12.15 11.60 11.35
CA SER A 147 -11.25 10.50 11.71
C SER A 147 -9.84 10.73 11.17
N ASN A 148 -9.70 11.38 10.00
CA ASN A 148 -8.42 11.78 9.45
C ASN A 148 -7.72 12.77 10.40
N THR A 149 -8.42 13.83 10.83
CA THR A 149 -7.91 14.81 11.80
C THR A 149 -7.50 14.15 13.12
N GLU A 150 -8.31 13.22 13.62
CA GLU A 150 -8.01 12.45 14.82
C GLU A 150 -6.73 11.62 14.64
N LEU A 151 -6.59 10.88 13.55
CA LEU A 151 -5.41 10.06 13.27
C LEU A 151 -4.13 10.91 13.12
N LEU A 152 -4.24 12.06 12.44
CA LEU A 152 -3.13 13.01 12.28
C LEU A 152 -2.74 13.73 13.57
N SER A 153 -3.59 13.73 14.60
CA SER A 153 -3.26 14.33 15.90
C SER A 153 -2.22 13.53 16.70
N PHE A 154 -1.98 12.28 16.32
CA PHE A 154 -0.96 11.44 16.95
C PHE A 154 0.41 11.69 16.32
N ASN A 155 1.40 12.04 17.14
CA ASN A 155 2.79 12.20 16.69
C ASN A 155 3.40 10.91 16.12
N CYS A 156 2.91 9.76 16.56
CA CYS A 156 3.43 8.45 16.21
C CYS A 156 2.28 7.45 16.13
N VAL A 157 2.23 6.70 15.02
CA VAL A 157 1.24 5.64 14.75
C VAL A 157 1.99 4.37 14.42
N CYS A 158 1.62 3.25 15.04
CA CYS A 158 2.19 1.94 14.74
C CYS A 158 1.19 1.04 14.02
N SER A 159 1.71 0.18 13.16
CA SER A 159 1.03 -0.92 12.47
C SER A 159 1.76 -2.23 12.69
N ASP A 160 1.15 -3.33 12.27
CA ASP A 160 1.84 -4.63 12.26
C ASP A 160 3.06 -4.62 11.31
N SER A 161 3.07 -3.71 10.31
CA SER A 161 4.18 -3.55 9.37
C SER A 161 5.28 -2.61 9.87
N GLY A 162 5.02 -1.69 10.79
CA GLY A 162 6.02 -0.71 11.22
C GLY A 162 5.44 0.53 11.88
N VAL A 163 6.24 1.59 11.95
CA VAL A 163 5.92 2.82 12.68
C VAL A 163 6.03 4.04 11.77
N TYR A 164 5.05 4.92 11.90
CA TYR A 164 4.91 6.17 11.16
C TYR A 164 5.17 7.33 12.11
N ASN A 165 6.17 8.15 11.81
CA ASN A 165 6.53 9.33 12.59
C ASN A 165 7.05 10.44 11.67
N GLY A 166 6.59 11.68 11.87
CA GLY A 166 7.08 12.84 11.12
C GLY A 166 6.90 12.75 9.60
N GLY A 167 5.93 11.97 9.12
CA GLY A 167 5.71 11.75 7.69
C GLY A 167 6.57 10.65 7.07
N ILE A 168 7.23 9.82 7.90
CA ILE A 168 8.17 8.77 7.50
C ILE A 168 7.76 7.44 8.14
N TYR A 169 7.76 6.38 7.34
CA TYR A 169 7.59 5.00 7.74
C TYR A 169 8.94 4.33 8.03
N HIS A 170 8.97 3.56 9.11
CA HIS A 170 10.08 2.75 9.59
C HIS A 170 9.58 1.33 9.87
N ILE A 171 10.33 0.30 9.46
CA ILE A 171 10.07 -1.06 9.96
C ILE A 171 10.65 -1.17 11.36
N ASP A 172 9.83 -1.60 12.31
CA ASP A 172 10.30 -1.83 13.66
C ASP A 172 11.06 -3.16 13.71
N SER A 173 12.39 -3.07 13.69
CA SER A 173 13.24 -4.08 14.30
C SER A 173 14.01 -3.37 15.41
N ASP A 174 13.45 -3.36 16.63
CA ASP A 174 14.10 -2.88 17.86
C ASP A 174 14.47 -1.38 17.92
N SER A 175 13.86 -0.50 17.10
CA SER A 175 14.37 0.87 16.95
C SER A 175 13.67 1.95 17.80
N LEU A 176 12.57 1.64 18.49
CA LEU A 176 11.86 2.61 19.35
C LEU A 176 12.13 2.49 20.84
N HIS A 177 12.93 1.53 21.30
CA HIS A 177 13.33 1.40 22.71
C HIS A 177 14.68 2.04 23.06
N LYS A 178 15.24 2.92 22.22
CA LYS A 178 16.53 3.59 22.52
C LYS A 178 16.52 5.10 22.67
N ASN A 179 15.39 5.79 22.48
CA ASN A 179 15.34 7.25 22.56
C ASN A 179 14.29 7.79 23.56
N GLU A 180 14.08 7.11 24.68
CA GLU A 180 13.49 7.72 25.89
C GLU A 180 14.32 7.33 27.12
N LEU A 181 15.45 8.01 27.30
CA LEU A 181 16.15 8.24 28.57
C LEU A 181 16.32 9.75 28.74
#